data_AF-A0A922NRS1-F1
#
_entry.id   AF-A0A922NRS1-F1
#
_cell.length_a   1.000
_cell.length_b   1.000
_cell.length_c   1.000
_cell.angle_alpha   90.00
_cell.angle_beta   90.00
_cell.angle_gamma   90.00
#
_symmetry.space_group_name_H-M   'P 1'
#
loop_
_entity.id
_entity.type
_entity.pdbx_description
1 polymer ?
#
loop_
_entity_poly.entity_id
_entity_poly.type
_entity_poly.pdbx_seq_one_letter_code
_entity_poly.pdbx_strand_id
1 'polypeptide(L)'
;MDYSSGSLEARSALAALAQDLDIDQTALKTVLEGALDLWPGADHNSFHAFQRSFEYLGYHIEVAKLFATVVAFQQKFGIMITRSST
;
A
#
# COMPACT_ATOMS: atom_id res chain seq x y z
N MET A 1 16.26 19.55 9.45
CA MET A 1 15.44 18.88 8.43
C MET A 1 14.64 17.82 9.15
N ASP A 2 13.35 18.04 9.35
CA ASP A 2 12.47 17.11 10.06
C ASP A 2 11.49 16.52 9.05
N TYR A 3 11.94 15.51 8.32
CA TYR A 3 11.07 14.67 7.52
C TYR A 3 10.37 13.69 8.46
N SER A 4 9.48 14.21 9.31
CA SER A 4 8.52 13.42 10.07
C SER A 4 7.42 12.86 9.13
N SER A 5 7.85 12.03 8.17
CA SER A 5 7.30 10.69 7.94
C SER A 5 5.76 10.61 7.97
N GLY A 6 5.07 11.28 7.04
CA GLY A 6 3.63 11.13 6.81
C GLY A 6 2.72 11.66 7.93
N SER A 7 1.52 12.13 7.55
CA SER A 7 0.50 12.56 8.51
C SER A 7 0.06 11.41 9.42
N LEU A 8 -0.51 11.71 10.59
CA LEU A 8 -1.02 10.69 11.52
C LEU A 8 -2.00 9.74 10.81
N GLU A 9 -2.79 10.30 9.91
CA GLU A 9 -3.72 9.60 9.04
C GLU A 9 -2.97 8.63 8.13
N ALA A 10 -1.93 9.07 7.41
CA ALA A 10 -1.15 8.20 6.53
C ALA A 10 -0.50 7.02 7.28
N ARG A 11 -0.01 7.25 8.51
CA ARG A 11 0.55 6.17 9.36
C ARG A 11 -0.52 5.18 9.80
N SER A 12 -1.69 5.67 10.17
CA SER A 12 -2.83 4.85 10.56
C SER A 12 -3.38 4.05 9.37
N ALA A 13 -3.39 4.65 8.19
CA ALA A 13 -3.72 4.00 6.92
C ALA A 13 -2.79 2.81 6.67
N LEU A 14 -1.48 3.07 6.74
CA LEU A 14 -0.47 2.07 6.48
C LEU A 14 -0.55 0.89 7.46
N ALA A 15 -0.79 1.18 8.74
CA ALA A 15 -0.99 0.14 9.76
C ALA A 15 -2.25 -0.70 9.49
N ALA A 16 -3.37 -0.06 9.14
CA ALA A 16 -4.61 -0.78 8.80
C ALA A 16 -4.43 -1.67 7.56
N LEU A 17 -3.75 -1.17 6.53
CA LEU A 17 -3.46 -1.93 5.32
C LEU A 17 -2.53 -3.13 5.61
N ALA A 18 -1.52 -2.95 6.45
CA ALA A 18 -0.63 -4.03 6.87
C ALA A 18 -1.41 -5.12 7.63
N GLN A 19 -2.31 -4.71 8.53
CA GLN A 19 -3.17 -5.63 9.27
C GLN A 19 -4.14 -6.40 8.35
N ASP A 20 -4.80 -5.73 7.41
CA ASP A 20 -5.73 -6.37 6.47
C ASP A 20 -5.01 -7.37 5.53
N LEU A 21 -3.74 -7.12 5.23
CA LEU A 21 -2.88 -8.01 4.43
C LEU A 21 -2.21 -9.11 5.25
N ASP A 22 -2.25 -9.03 6.59
CA ASP A 22 -1.55 -9.91 7.53
C ASP A 22 -0.01 -9.92 7.31
N ILE A 23 0.56 -8.72 7.22
CA ILE A 23 1.99 -8.51 6.96
C ILE A 23 2.58 -7.49 7.93
N ASP A 24 3.90 -7.53 8.11
CA ASP A 24 4.61 -6.52 8.88
C ASP A 24 4.53 -5.14 8.20
N GLN A 25 4.35 -4.09 8.98
CA GLN A 25 4.22 -2.72 8.47
C GLN A 25 5.51 -2.26 7.76
N THR A 26 6.69 -2.74 8.20
CA THR A 26 7.97 -2.47 7.54
C THR A 26 8.03 -3.15 6.20
N ALA A 27 7.58 -4.41 6.10
CA ALA A 27 7.50 -5.12 4.83
C ALA A 27 6.55 -4.39 3.85
N LEU A 28 5.37 -3.96 4.30
CA LEU A 28 4.45 -3.18 3.48
C LEU A 28 5.08 -1.86 3.01
N LYS A 29 5.81 -1.17 3.88
CA LYS A 29 6.53 0.06 3.51
C LYS A 29 7.57 -0.22 2.42
N THR A 30 8.37 -1.27 2.56
CA THR A 30 9.35 -1.69 1.54
C THR A 30 8.67 -2.04 0.21
N VAL A 31 7.50 -2.69 0.23
CA VAL A 31 6.72 -2.97 -0.98
C VAL A 31 6.26 -1.69 -1.66
N LEU A 32 5.75 -0.71 -0.89
CA LEU A 32 5.29 0.57 -1.43
C LEU A 32 6.43 1.39 -2.02
N GLU A 33 7.58 1.45 -1.33
CA GLU A 33 8.79 2.12 -1.82
C GLU A 33 9.31 1.43 -3.10
N GLY A 34 9.40 0.09 -3.10
CA GLY A 34 9.83 -0.67 -4.28
C GLY A 34 8.86 -0.61 -5.47
N ALA A 35 7.55 -0.46 -5.21
CA ALA A 35 6.55 -0.26 -6.26
C ALA A 35 6.63 1.14 -6.89
N LEU A 36 7.02 2.16 -6.10
CA LEU A 36 7.24 3.53 -6.57
C LEU A 36 8.51 3.66 -7.43
N ASP A 37 9.51 2.81 -7.20
CA ASP A 37 10.73 2.73 -8.02
C ASP A 37 10.49 2.14 -9.42
N LEU A 38 9.22 1.91 -9.81
CA LEU A 38 8.76 1.51 -11.14
C LEU A 38 9.60 0.39 -11.74
N TRP A 39 9.29 -0.84 -11.33
CA TRP A 39 9.81 -2.03 -11.97
C TRP A 39 9.61 -1.99 -13.50
N PRO A 40 10.69 -2.13 -14.29
CA PRO A 40 10.60 -2.18 -15.76
C PRO A 40 9.72 -3.34 -16.28
N GLY A 41 9.42 -4.34 -15.45
CA GLY A 41 8.58 -5.50 -15.79
C GLY A 41 7.10 -5.39 -15.40
N ALA A 42 6.65 -4.25 -14.86
CA ALA A 42 5.26 -4.07 -14.40
C ALA A 42 4.32 -3.50 -15.49
N ASP A 43 4.78 -3.32 -16.73
CA ASP A 43 4.01 -2.78 -17.87
C ASP A 43 3.25 -1.46 -17.55
N HIS A 44 3.88 -0.57 -16.76
CA HIS A 44 3.29 0.70 -16.30
C HIS A 44 2.00 0.54 -15.45
N ASN A 45 1.72 -0.66 -14.95
CA ASN A 45 0.56 -0.92 -14.09
C ASN A 45 0.99 -0.91 -12.61
N SER A 46 0.55 0.11 -11.88
CA SER A 46 0.89 0.32 -10.47
C SER A 46 0.42 -0.82 -9.56
N PHE A 47 -0.70 -1.47 -9.89
CA PHE A 47 -1.20 -2.63 -9.13
C PHE A 47 -0.32 -3.86 -9.38
N HIS A 48 0.10 -4.07 -10.63
CA HIS A 48 1.02 -5.17 -10.97
C HIS A 48 2.41 -4.96 -10.35
N ALA A 49 2.92 -3.71 -10.35
CA ALA A 49 4.15 -3.36 -9.64
C ALA A 49 4.03 -3.66 -8.13
N PHE A 50 2.91 -3.27 -7.51
CA PHE A 50 2.64 -3.54 -6.11
C PHE A 50 2.58 -5.03 -5.79
N GLN A 51 1.90 -5.84 -6.62
CA GLN A 51 1.87 -7.29 -6.48
C GLN A 51 3.27 -7.90 -6.59
N ARG A 52 4.03 -7.52 -7.63
CA ARG A 52 5.37 -8.03 -7.89
C ARG A 52 6.36 -7.71 -6.76
N SER A 53 6.22 -6.56 -6.12
CA SER A 53 7.01 -6.18 -4.95
C SER A 53 6.79 -7.12 -3.76
N PHE A 54 5.57 -7.65 -3.56
CA PHE A 54 5.34 -8.70 -2.55
C PHE A 54 6.06 -10.00 -2.90
N GLU A 55 5.95 -10.44 -4.14
CA GLU A 55 6.62 -11.67 -4.61
C GLU A 55 8.14 -11.57 -4.47
N TYR A 56 8.73 -10.41 -4.78
CA TYR A 56 10.16 -10.14 -4.63
C TYR A 56 10.65 -10.31 -3.19
N LEU A 57 9.83 -9.90 -2.22
CA LEU A 57 10.12 -10.04 -0.79
C LEU A 57 9.76 -11.43 -0.23
N GLY A 58 9.33 -12.36 -1.08
CA GLY A 58 8.96 -13.73 -0.68
C GLY A 58 7.56 -13.86 -0.09
N TYR A 59 6.73 -12.82 -0.18
CA TYR A 59 5.32 -12.89 0.24
C TYR A 59 4.46 -13.41 -0.90
N HIS A 60 3.74 -14.50 -0.65
CA HIS A 60 2.68 -14.98 -1.53
C HIS A 60 1.34 -14.47 -1.05
N ILE A 61 0.83 -13.45 -1.73
CA ILE A 61 -0.50 -12.89 -1.51
C ILE A 61 -1.36 -13.24 -2.72
N GLU A 62 -2.54 -13.81 -2.46
CA GLU A 62 -3.52 -14.05 -3.51
C GLU A 62 -3.94 -12.72 -4.16
N VAL A 63 -3.89 -12.65 -5.49
CA VAL A 63 -4.22 -11.42 -6.25
C VAL A 63 -5.62 -10.90 -5.94
N ALA A 64 -6.60 -11.81 -5.78
CA ALA A 64 -7.97 -11.44 -5.42
C ALA A 64 -8.06 -10.81 -4.02
N LYS A 65 -7.32 -11.35 -3.04
CA LYS A 65 -7.22 -10.79 -1.69
C LYS A 65 -6.54 -9.42 -1.73
N LEU A 66 -5.42 -9.30 -2.44
CA LEU A 66 -4.70 -8.03 -2.60
C LEU A 66 -5.59 -6.95 -3.22
N PHE A 67 -6.32 -7.28 -4.28
CA PHE A 67 -7.24 -6.37 -4.96
C PHE A 67 -8.38 -5.93 -4.03
N ALA A 68 -9.04 -6.88 -3.35
CA ALA A 68 -10.11 -6.58 -2.41
C ALA A 68 -9.65 -5.66 -1.27
N THR A 69 -8.46 -5.93 -0.72
CA THR A 69 -7.88 -5.12 0.36
C THR A 69 -7.53 -3.71 -0.12
N VAL A 70 -6.93 -3.55 -1.31
CA VAL A 70 -6.64 -2.22 -1.89
C VAL A 70 -7.93 -1.43 -2.16
N VAL A 71 -8.98 -2.08 -2.69
CA VAL A 71 -10.28 -1.43 -2.90
C VAL A 71 -10.91 -1.01 -1.58
N ALA A 72 -10.91 -1.87 -0.57
CA ALA A 72 -11.43 -1.54 0.76
C ALA A 72 -10.66 -0.39 1.41
N PHE A 73 -9.33 -0.38 1.25
CA PHE A 73 -8.46 0.70 1.70
C PHE A 73 -8.80 2.02 1.01
N GLN A 74 -8.92 2.02 -0.33
CA GLN A 74 -9.31 3.20 -1.11
C GLN A 74 -10.70 3.72 -0.73
N GLN A 75 -11.65 2.83 -0.44
CA GLN A 75 -12.98 3.24 0.03
C GLN A 75 -12.89 3.91 1.40
N LYS A 76 -12.22 3.29 2.38
CA LYS A 76 -12.07 3.87 3.72
C LYS A 76 -11.30 5.19 3.71
N PHE A 77 -10.18 5.28 2.98
CA PHE A 77 -9.31 6.46 2.97
C PHE A 77 -9.74 7.53 1.97
N GLY A 78 -10.28 7.15 0.82
CA GLY A 78 -10.87 8.09 -0.14
C GLY A 78 -12.04 8.86 0.46
N ILE A 79 -12.86 8.19 1.28
CA ILE A 79 -13.93 8.81 2.08
C ILE A 79 -13.34 9.74 3.17
N MET A 80 -12.20 9.38 3.77
CA MET A 80 -11.57 10.16 4.83
C MET A 80 -11.00 11.49 4.30
N ILE A 81 -10.37 11.49 3.12
CA ILE A 81 -9.82 12.71 2.49
C ILE A 81 -10.94 13.65 2.00
N THR A 82 -12.06 13.12 1.52
CA THR A 82 -13.19 13.96 1.09
C THR A 82 -13.91 14.64 2.25
N ARG A 83 -13.91 14.05 3.46
CA ARG A 83 -14.54 14.65 4.64
C ARG A 83 -13.71 15.71 5.35
N SER A 84 -12.39 15.73 5.15
CA SER A 84 -11.50 16.75 5.73
C SER A 84 -11.45 18.07 4.94
N SER A 85 -12.23 18.19 3.86
CA SER A 85 -12.28 19.38 2.98
C SER A 85 -13.58 20.20 3.10
N THR A 86 -14.35 20.01 4.17
CA THR A 86 -15.58 20.77 4.47
C THR A 86 -15.53 21.42 5.84
#